data_AF-A0AAC8X1C6-F1
#
_entry.id   AF-A0AAC8X1C6-F1
#
_cell.length_a   1.000
_cell.length_b   1.000
_cell.length_c   1.000
_cell.angle_alpha   90.00
_cell.angle_beta   90.00
_cell.angle_gamma   90.00
#
_symmetry.space_group_name_H-M   'P 1'
#
loop_
_entity.id
_entity.type
_entity.pdbx_description
1 polymer ?
#
loop_
_entity_poly.entity_id
_entity_poly.type
_entity_poly.pdbx_seq_one_letter_code
_entity_poly.pdbx_strand_id
1 'polypeptide(L)'
;MKKFITGILFGAIAGAGYALLKTPHSGTENRERLKNYLDDVTFAANDLTGSIAQAQNAVTDLAQQGLSSAKVARDEITLAINDFNQSAVPQISEIQKQMAKLQNDLSAADIRANEKNTDF
;
A
#
# COMPACT_ATOMS: atom_id res chain seq x y z
N MET A 1 -6.68 8.17 -14.40
CA MET A 1 -6.68 7.57 -13.05
C MET A 1 -7.04 6.09 -13.00
N LYS A 2 -8.23 5.64 -13.43
CA LYS A 2 -8.67 4.23 -13.25
C LYS A 2 -7.63 3.20 -13.68
N LYS A 3 -6.98 3.39 -14.83
CA LYS A 3 -5.98 2.44 -15.36
C LYS A 3 -4.70 2.31 -14.51
N PHE A 4 -4.27 3.35 -13.82
CA PHE A 4 -3.07 3.31 -12.96
C PHE A 4 -3.35 2.54 -11.67
N ILE A 5 -4.47 2.85 -11.00
CA ILE A 5 -4.93 2.11 -9.82
C ILE A 5 -5.24 0.65 -10.18
N THR A 6 -5.84 0.39 -11.35
CA THR A 6 -6.04 -0.98 -11.85
C THR A 6 -4.70 -1.70 -12.10
N GLY A 7 -3.68 -1.01 -12.62
CA GLY A 7 -2.34 -1.59 -12.81
C GLY A 7 -1.67 -1.99 -11.49
N ILE A 8 -1.74 -1.13 -10.47
CA ILE A 8 -1.21 -1.43 -9.13
C ILE A 8 -1.97 -2.60 -8.50
N LEU A 9 -3.30 -2.59 -8.53
CA LEU A 9 -4.12 -3.68 -7.98
C LEU A 9 -3.88 -5.01 -8.69
N PHE A 10 -3.77 -4.99 -10.02
CA PHE A 10 -3.50 -6.19 -10.81
C PHE A 10 -2.09 -6.73 -10.54
N GLY A 11 -1.09 -5.84 -10.41
CA GLY A 11 0.28 -6.21 -10.01
C GLY A 11 0.35 -6.79 -8.60
N ALA A 12 -0.40 -6.23 -7.65
CA ALA A 12 -0.47 -6.75 -6.29
C ALA A 12 -1.14 -8.14 -6.24
N ILE A 13 -2.27 -8.32 -6.92
CA ILE A 13 -2.96 -9.62 -6.98
C ILE A 13 -2.12 -10.67 -7.71
N ALA A 14 -1.53 -10.31 -8.85
CA ALA A 14 -0.67 -11.23 -9.60
C ALA A 14 0.61 -11.57 -8.82
N GLY A 15 1.21 -10.61 -8.14
CA GLY A 15 2.39 -10.80 -7.30
C GLY A 15 2.11 -11.67 -6.06
N ALA A 16 1.02 -11.40 -5.34
CA ALA A 16 0.57 -12.21 -4.22
C ALA A 16 0.18 -13.63 -4.67
N GLY A 17 -0.56 -13.76 -5.77
CA GLY A 17 -0.92 -15.05 -6.35
C GLY A 17 0.30 -15.85 -6.78
N TYR A 18 1.31 -15.21 -7.39
CA TYR A 18 2.56 -15.84 -7.77
C TYR A 18 3.40 -16.27 -6.55
N ALA A 19 3.48 -15.43 -5.51
CA ALA A 19 4.18 -15.74 -4.26
C ALA A 19 3.52 -16.90 -3.50
N LEU A 20 2.19 -17.00 -3.52
CA LEU A 20 1.43 -18.07 -2.87
C LEU A 20 1.47 -19.39 -3.67
N LEU A 21 1.41 -19.32 -5.01
CA LEU A 21 1.40 -20.52 -5.87
C LEU A 21 2.75 -21.21 -6.00
N LYS A 22 3.87 -20.48 -5.91
CA LYS A 22 5.20 -21.03 -6.24
C LYS A 22 5.86 -21.84 -5.11
N THR A 23 5.29 -21.85 -3.92
CA THR A 23 6.06 -22.20 -2.71
C THR A 23 5.28 -23.22 -1.87
N PRO A 24 5.57 -24.54 -1.94
CA PRO A 24 4.90 -25.55 -1.12
C PRO A 24 5.48 -25.51 0.30
N HIS A 25 4.86 -24.73 1.18
CA HIS A 25 5.32 -24.57 2.57
C HIS A 25 4.26 -25.02 3.56
N SER A 26 4.68 -25.29 4.79
CA SER A 26 3.79 -25.62 5.89
C SER A 26 2.82 -24.47 6.17
N GLY A 27 1.64 -24.78 6.72
CA GLY A 27 0.61 -23.78 6.99
C GLY A 27 1.06 -22.62 7.88
N THR A 28 2.05 -22.85 8.76
CA THR A 28 2.67 -21.83 9.62
C THR A 28 3.59 -20.89 8.83
N GLU A 29 4.47 -21.42 7.97
CA GLU A 29 5.36 -20.57 7.17
C GLU A 29 4.59 -19.72 6.15
N ASN A 30 3.49 -20.24 5.59
CA ASN A 30 2.62 -19.45 4.71
C ASN A 30 1.95 -18.27 5.43
N ARG A 31 1.60 -18.42 6.70
CA ARG A 31 1.01 -17.33 7.50
C ARG A 31 2.04 -16.25 7.82
N GLU A 32 3.27 -16.64 8.17
CA GLU A 32 4.36 -15.70 8.41
C GLU A 32 4.73 -14.92 7.14
N ARG A 33 4.84 -15.59 5.99
CA ARG A 33 5.08 -14.92 4.70
C ARG A 33 3.95 -13.98 4.29
N LEU A 34 2.70 -14.39 4.53
CA LEU A 34 1.54 -13.54 4.27
C LEU A 34 1.58 -12.30 5.17
N LYS A 35 1.91 -12.45 6.46
CA LYS A 35 2.07 -11.32 7.38
C LYS A 35 3.14 -10.34 6.89
N ASN A 36 4.33 -10.83 6.56
CA ASN A 36 5.43 -10.01 6.04
C ASN A 36 5.05 -9.28 4.74
N TYR A 37 4.35 -9.96 3.83
CA TYR A 37 3.86 -9.34 2.60
C TYR A 37 2.84 -8.22 2.88
N LEU A 38 1.92 -8.42 3.83
CA LEU A 38 0.95 -7.41 4.22
C LEU A 38 1.63 -6.19 4.87
N ASP A 39 2.70 -6.41 5.64
CA ASP A 39 3.53 -5.35 6.23
C ASP A 39 4.26 -4.55 5.14
N ASP A 40 4.91 -5.23 4.19
CA ASP A 40 5.63 -4.59 3.09
C ASP A 40 4.69 -3.72 2.23
N VAL A 41 3.50 -4.23 1.90
CA VAL A 41 2.49 -3.48 1.15
C VAL A 41 1.99 -2.26 1.94
N THR A 42 1.81 -2.41 3.25
CA THR A 42 1.40 -1.30 4.13
C THR A 42 2.49 -0.21 4.20
N PHE A 43 3.76 -0.62 4.31
CA PHE A 43 4.90 0.29 4.29
C PHE A 43 5.02 1.03 2.96
N ALA A 44 4.97 0.32 1.83
CA ALA A 44 5.03 0.93 0.51
C ALA A 44 3.88 1.92 0.26
N ALA A 45 2.67 1.61 0.76
CA ALA A 45 1.54 2.52 0.70
C ALA A 45 1.78 3.80 1.50
N ASN A 46 2.33 3.70 2.71
CA ASN A 46 2.67 4.87 3.53
C ASN A 46 3.77 5.71 2.89
N ASP A 47 4.83 5.09 2.38
CA ASP A 47 5.93 5.77 1.71
C ASP A 47 5.47 6.55 0.47
N LEU A 48 4.54 5.97 -0.30
CA LEU A 48 3.92 6.65 -1.44
C LEU A 48 3.17 7.92 -0.99
N THR A 49 2.36 7.85 0.08
CA THR A 49 1.65 9.03 0.58
C THR A 49 2.63 10.11 1.08
N GLY A 50 3.73 9.72 1.70
CA GLY A 50 4.79 10.64 2.14
C GLY A 50 5.50 11.31 0.96
N SER A 51 5.78 10.55 -0.10
CA SER A 51 6.39 11.06 -1.33
C SER A 51 5.50 12.08 -2.04
N ILE A 52 4.18 11.87 -2.05
CA ILE A 52 3.21 12.83 -2.58
C ILE A 52 3.19 14.13 -1.76
N ALA A 53 3.24 14.04 -0.43
CA ALA A 53 3.33 15.21 0.43
C ALA A 53 4.62 16.01 0.18
N GLN A 54 5.76 15.33 -0.01
CA GLN A 54 7.02 15.98 -0.36
C GLN A 54 6.96 16.64 -1.74
N ALA A 55 6.34 15.99 -2.73
CA ALA A 55 6.13 16.59 -4.05
C ALA A 55 5.27 17.86 -3.96
N GLN A 56 4.26 17.88 -3.09
CA GLN A 56 3.41 19.05 -2.87
C GLN A 56 4.23 20.23 -2.32
N ASN A 57 5.11 19.97 -1.35
CA ASN A 57 6.01 20.98 -0.79
C ASN A 57 6.96 21.53 -1.85
N ALA A 58 7.62 20.65 -2.61
CA ALA A 58 8.54 21.04 -3.67
C ALA A 58 7.87 21.91 -4.75
N VAL A 59 6.64 21.59 -5.15
CA VAL A 59 5.88 22.39 -6.11
C VAL A 59 5.49 23.75 -5.52
N THR A 60 5.14 23.79 -4.23
CA THR A 60 4.83 25.04 -3.52
C THR A 60 6.06 25.94 -3.40
N ASP A 61 7.22 25.38 -3.06
CA ASP A 61 8.49 26.10 -2.98
C ASP A 61 8.91 26.63 -4.35
N LEU A 62 8.75 25.81 -5.38
CA LEU A 62 8.97 26.24 -6.75
C LEU A 62 8.02 27.38 -7.11
N ALA A 63 6.76 27.33 -6.64
CA ALA A 63 5.76 28.39 -6.80
C ALA A 63 6.19 29.73 -6.22
N GLN A 64 6.71 29.72 -5.01
CA GLN A 64 7.22 30.91 -4.35
C GLN A 64 8.45 31.50 -5.04
N GLN A 65 9.29 30.67 -5.67
CA GLN A 65 10.46 31.13 -6.43
C GLN A 65 10.11 31.86 -7.74
N GLY A 66 8.84 31.85 -8.16
CA GLY A 66 8.39 32.71 -9.27
C GLY A 66 8.91 32.32 -10.66
N LEU A 67 9.49 31.12 -10.84
CA LEU A 67 9.89 30.63 -12.16
C LEU A 67 8.67 30.47 -13.08
N SER A 68 8.45 31.46 -13.96
CA SER A 68 7.34 31.52 -14.90
C SER A 68 7.43 30.43 -15.98
N SER A 69 8.65 29.99 -16.33
CA SER A 69 8.89 28.86 -17.25
C SER A 69 8.36 27.53 -16.71
N ALA A 70 8.23 27.39 -15.38
CA ALA A 70 7.76 26.17 -14.74
C ALA A 70 6.26 26.20 -14.39
N LYS A 71 5.54 27.30 -14.68
CA LYS A 71 4.14 27.49 -14.27
C LYS A 71 3.23 26.34 -14.72
N VAL A 72 3.30 25.97 -16.00
CA VAL A 72 2.46 24.88 -16.56
C VAL A 72 2.75 23.56 -15.86
N ALA A 73 4.02 23.19 -15.71
CA ALA A 73 4.41 21.96 -15.03
C ALA A 73 3.96 21.94 -13.56
N ARG A 74 4.07 23.08 -12.84
CA ARG A 74 3.59 23.20 -11.46
C ARG A 74 2.07 23.05 -11.36
N ASP A 75 1.33 23.71 -12.24
CA ASP A 75 -0.14 23.67 -12.23
C ASP A 75 -0.61 22.22 -12.49
N GLU A 76 0.02 21.51 -13.43
CA GLU A 76 -0.27 20.10 -13.73
C GLU A 76 0.08 19.15 -12.57
N ILE A 77 1.25 19.30 -11.95
CA ILE A 77 1.65 18.45 -10.81
C ILE A 77 0.74 18.73 -9.60
N THR A 78 0.38 19.99 -9.35
CA THR A 78 -0.56 20.36 -8.28
C THR A 78 -1.90 19.70 -8.49
N LEU A 79 -2.41 19.71 -9.72
CA LEU A 79 -3.68 19.08 -10.06
C LEU A 79 -3.61 17.56 -9.88
N ALA A 80 -2.52 16.92 -10.31
CA ALA A 80 -2.30 15.48 -10.11
C ALA A 80 -2.20 15.08 -8.63
N ILE A 81 -1.52 15.89 -7.81
CA ILE A 81 -1.41 15.68 -6.35
C ILE A 81 -2.79 15.82 -5.70
N ASN A 82 -3.54 16.86 -6.04
CA ASN A 82 -4.87 17.09 -5.47
C ASN A 82 -5.82 15.94 -5.82
N ASP A 83 -5.80 15.51 -7.08
CA ASP A 83 -6.57 14.39 -7.58
C ASP A 83 -6.21 13.07 -6.88
N PHE A 84 -4.92 12.81 -6.67
CA PHE A 84 -4.44 11.67 -5.89
C PHE A 84 -4.90 11.73 -4.42
N ASN A 85 -4.77 12.89 -3.77
CA ASN A 85 -5.19 13.10 -2.39
C ASN A 85 -6.70 12.93 -2.20
N GLN A 86 -7.50 13.37 -3.16
CA GLN A 86 -8.95 13.25 -3.09
C GLN A 86 -9.43 11.83 -3.38
N SER A 87 -8.79 11.14 -4.33
CA SER A 87 -9.27 9.85 -4.82
C SER A 87 -8.55 8.66 -4.21
N ALA A 88 -7.21 8.66 -4.21
CA ALA A 88 -6.40 7.49 -3.87
C ALA A 88 -6.08 7.40 -2.38
N VAL A 89 -5.77 8.51 -1.71
CA VAL A 89 -5.41 8.49 -0.27
C VAL A 89 -6.51 7.87 0.61
N PRO A 90 -7.81 8.20 0.45
CA PRO A 90 -8.85 7.56 1.24
C PRO A 90 -8.95 6.05 0.97
N GLN A 91 -8.82 5.64 -0.29
CA GLN A 91 -8.85 4.23 -0.67
C GLN A 91 -7.66 3.45 -0.11
N ILE A 92 -6.46 4.05 -0.15
CA ILE A 92 -5.25 3.47 0.46
C ILE A 92 -5.45 3.31 1.96
N SER A 93 -6.00 4.32 2.65
CA SER A 93 -6.29 4.23 4.09
C SER A 93 -7.27 3.10 4.42
N GLU A 94 -8.32 2.91 3.63
CA GLU A 94 -9.26 1.80 3.81
C GLU A 94 -8.62 0.44 3.55
N ILE A 95 -7.77 0.32 2.52
CA ILE A 95 -6.99 -0.90 2.26
C ILE A 95 -6.07 -1.20 3.45
N GLN A 96 -5.35 -0.22 3.98
CA GLN A 96 -4.48 -0.40 5.15
C GLN A 96 -5.25 -0.88 6.38
N LYS A 97 -6.45 -0.33 6.66
CA LYS A 97 -7.32 -0.81 7.75
C LYS A 97 -7.71 -2.27 7.54
N GLN A 98 -8.05 -2.65 6.32
CA GLN A 98 -8.39 -4.04 5.98
C GLN A 98 -7.17 -4.97 6.09
N MET A 99 -5.99 -4.53 5.67
CA MET A 99 -4.74 -5.28 5.85
C MET A 99 -4.42 -5.50 7.33
N ALA A 100 -4.56 -4.46 8.17
CA ALA A 100 -4.35 -4.56 9.61
C ALA A 100 -5.35 -5.53 10.26
N LYS A 101 -6.61 -5.50 9.83
CA LYS A 101 -7.62 -6.47 10.28
C LYS A 101 -7.25 -7.89 9.85
N LEU A 102 -6.81 -8.08 8.61
CA LEU A 102 -6.37 -9.38 8.10
C LEU A 102 -5.17 -9.92 8.89
N GLN A 103 -4.19 -9.08 9.23
CA GLN A 103 -3.07 -9.48 10.09
C GLN A 103 -3.51 -9.90 11.50
N ASN A 104 -4.46 -9.16 12.09
CA ASN A 104 -5.01 -9.52 13.40
C ASN A 104 -5.77 -10.86 13.35
N ASP A 105 -6.58 -11.07 12.31
CA ASP A 105 -7.33 -12.30 12.11
C ASP A 105 -6.39 -13.50 11.87
N LEU A 106 -5.31 -13.31 11.10
CA LEU A 106 -4.25 -14.32 10.91
C LEU A 106 -3.54 -14.65 12.23
N SER A 107 -3.19 -13.63 13.02
CA SER A 107 -2.54 -13.82 14.33
C SER A 107 -3.45 -14.56 15.31
N ALA A 108 -4.75 -14.24 15.33
CA ALA A 108 -5.74 -14.95 16.15
C ALA A 108 -5.96 -16.40 15.69
N ALA A 109 -5.88 -16.66 14.38
CA ALA A 109 -5.96 -18.00 13.82
C ALA A 109 -4.70 -18.84 14.13
N ASP A 110 -3.53 -18.22 14.28
CA ASP A 110 -2.30 -18.88 14.74
C ASP A 110 -2.38 -19.30 16.21
N ILE A 111 -2.86 -18.41 17.08
CA ILE A 111 -3.02 -18.72 18.52
C ILE A 111 -3.97 -19.92 18.71
N ARG A 112 -5.11 -19.93 18.02
CA ARG A 112 -6.10 -21.02 18.09
C ARG A 112 -5.59 -22.34 17.52
N ALA A 113 -4.71 -22.29 16.52
CA ALA A 113 -4.11 -23.50 15.94
C ALA A 113 -3.07 -24.12 16.88
N ASN A 114 -2.34 -23.29 17.63
CA ASN A 114 -1.39 -23.76 18.64
C ASN A 114 -2.07 -24.32 19.90
N GLU A 115 -3.17 -23.73 20.37
CA GLU A 115 -3.95 -24.26 21.51
C GLU A 115 -4.51 -25.67 21.26
N LYS A 116 -4.98 -25.97 20.04
CA LYS A 116 -5.49 -27.30 19.70
C LYS A 116 -4.42 -28.40 19.68
N ASN A 117 -3.13 -28.03 19.66
CA ASN A 117 -2.01 -28.97 19.60
C ASN A 117 -1.46 -29.32 21.00
N THR A 118 -1.98 -28.70 22.06
CA THR A 118 -1.58 -28.96 23.46
C THR A 118 -2.54 -29.84 24.25
N ASP A 119 -3.63 -30.32 23.63
CA ASP A 119 -4.66 -31.17 24.26
C ASP A 119 -4.49 -32.68 23.96
N PHE A 120 -3.28 -33.16 23.64
CA PHE A 120 -2.95 -34.59 23.52
C PHE A 120 -1.71 -34.97 24.33
#